data_AF-A0A355KWJ7-F1
#
_entry.id   AF-A0A355KWJ7-F1
#
_cell.length_a   1.000
_cell.length_b   1.000
_cell.length_c   1.000
_cell.angle_alpha   90.00
_cell.angle_beta   90.00
_cell.angle_gamma   90.00
#
_symmetry.space_group_name_H-M   'P 1'
#
loop_
_entity.id
_entity.type
_entity.pdbx_description
1 polymer ?
#
loop_
_entity_poly.entity_id
_entity_poly.type
_entity_poly.pdbx_seq_one_letter_code
_entity_poly.pdbx_strand_id
1 'polypeptide(L)'
;AVEKKIRNTKAGDKFFSMLDKNRNVAVFLMRFIPAFPIDFSSLFMGAFDFKFLPYLLLSVLGIAPRVIAFTILGDGIYDLIPMKYIVLAAICSIPIVIAVLLIKKYVVKKKKPKENE
;
A
#
# COMPACT_ATOMS: atom_id res chain seq x y z
N ALA A 1 -3.13 -19.09 16.25
CA ALA A 1 -1.91 -19.67 16.87
C ALA A 1 -0.91 -18.59 17.31
N VAL A 2 -0.61 -17.59 16.46
CA VAL A 2 0.29 -16.46 16.78
C VAL A 2 -0.28 -15.55 17.88
N GLU A 3 -1.60 -15.29 17.85
CA GLU A 3 -2.29 -14.52 18.91
C GLU A 3 -2.04 -15.07 20.32
N LYS A 4 -2.29 -16.37 20.51
CA LYS A 4 -2.08 -17.04 21.80
C LYS A 4 -0.63 -16.95 22.29
N LYS A 5 0.34 -16.91 21.37
CA LYS A 5 1.77 -16.83 21.71
C LYS A 5 2.18 -15.42 22.13
N ILE A 6 1.61 -14.38 21.51
CA ILE A 6 1.91 -12.98 21.83
C ILE A 6 1.15 -12.50 23.08
N ARG A 7 -0.10 -12.94 23.29
CA ARG A 7 -0.87 -12.69 24.53
C ARG A 7 -0.18 -13.25 25.79
N ASN A 8 0.70 -14.24 25.66
CA ASN A 8 1.46 -14.80 26.79
C ASN A 8 2.52 -13.82 27.34
N THR A 9 2.73 -12.68 26.68
CA THR A 9 3.68 -11.64 27.10
C THR A 9 2.92 -10.44 27.69
N LYS A 10 3.36 -9.89 28.82
CA LYS A 10 2.73 -8.69 29.46
C LYS A 10 2.54 -7.51 28.50
N ALA A 11 3.50 -7.28 27.60
CA ALA A 11 3.41 -6.22 26.59
C ALA A 11 2.37 -6.53 25.50
N GLY A 12 2.28 -7.80 25.07
CA GLY A 12 1.33 -8.25 24.07
C GLY A 12 -0.11 -8.17 24.57
N ASP A 13 -0.38 -8.62 25.80
CA ASP A 13 -1.74 -8.60 26.36
C ASP A 13 -2.25 -7.17 26.62
N LYS A 14 -1.36 -6.25 27.00
CA LYS A 14 -1.69 -4.82 27.12
C LYS A 14 -1.97 -4.18 25.75
N PHE A 15 -1.20 -4.57 24.72
CA PHE A 15 -1.44 -4.12 23.35
C PHE A 15 -2.77 -4.66 22.81
N PHE A 16 -3.06 -5.94 23.01
CA PHE A 16 -4.31 -6.58 22.58
C PHE A 16 -5.54 -6.06 23.31
N SER A 17 -5.47 -5.78 24.61
CA SER A 17 -6.61 -5.20 25.35
C SER A 17 -6.93 -3.77 24.91
N MET A 18 -5.93 -2.97 24.55
CA MET A 18 -6.15 -1.66 23.91
C MET A 18 -6.68 -1.82 22.48
N LEU A 19 -6.14 -2.77 21.71
CA LEU A 19 -6.58 -3.04 20.35
C LEU A 19 -8.00 -3.58 20.30
N ASP A 20 -8.39 -4.51 21.17
CA ASP A 20 -9.73 -5.12 21.18
C ASP A 20 -10.79 -4.11 21.58
N LYS A 21 -10.49 -3.20 22.52
CA LYS A 21 -11.42 -2.14 22.94
C LYS A 21 -11.70 -1.13 21.81
N ASN A 22 -10.68 -0.82 21.00
CA ASN A 22 -10.76 0.19 19.95
C ASN A 22 -10.53 -0.40 18.55
N ARG A 23 -10.84 -1.67 18.38
CA ARG A 23 -10.41 -2.51 17.25
C ARG A 23 -10.79 -1.91 15.91
N ASN A 24 -12.03 -1.46 15.83
CA ASN A 24 -12.60 -0.91 14.61
C ASN A 24 -12.02 0.46 14.27
N VAL A 25 -11.78 1.29 15.29
CA VAL A 25 -11.22 2.64 15.14
C VAL A 25 -9.74 2.57 14.77
N ALA A 26 -8.99 1.61 15.32
CA ALA A 26 -7.60 1.38 14.98
C ALA A 26 -7.43 0.99 13.50
N VAL A 27 -8.29 0.11 12.99
CA VAL A 27 -8.31 -0.28 11.56
C VAL A 27 -8.59 0.92 10.65
N PHE A 28 -9.56 1.75 11.05
CA PHE A 28 -9.94 2.95 10.30
C PHE A 28 -8.80 3.97 10.28
N LEU A 29 -8.23 4.30 11.45
CA LEU A 29 -7.14 5.28 11.58
C LEU A 29 -5.86 4.85 10.85
N MET A 30 -5.47 3.58 10.96
CA MET A 30 -4.31 3.05 10.23
C MET A 30 -4.47 3.16 8.72
N ARG A 31 -5.70 3.15 8.19
CA ARG A 31 -5.95 3.31 6.76
C ARG A 31 -6.20 4.73 6.34
N PHE A 32 -6.75 5.55 7.22
CA PHE A 32 -6.89 6.99 7.03
C PHE A 32 -5.51 7.66 6.93
N ILE A 33 -4.56 7.28 7.79
CA ILE A 33 -3.19 7.80 7.81
C ILE A 33 -2.31 6.98 6.85
N PRO A 34 -1.71 7.57 5.79
CA PRO A 34 -0.90 6.83 4.81
C PRO A 34 0.49 6.40 5.31
N ALA A 35 0.84 6.72 6.56
CA ALA A 35 2.16 6.48 7.12
C ALA A 35 2.49 4.99 7.32
N PHE A 36 1.46 4.13 7.41
CA PHE A 36 1.66 2.69 7.60
C PHE A 36 1.44 1.92 6.29
N PRO A 37 2.34 0.98 5.96
CA PRO A 37 2.12 0.11 4.81
C PRO A 37 0.89 -0.76 5.03
N ILE A 38 0.01 -0.80 4.03
CA ILE A 38 -1.25 -1.53 4.07
C ILE A 38 -1.00 -3.04 4.21
N ASP A 39 0.09 -3.54 3.63
CA ASP A 39 0.45 -4.96 3.68
C ASP A 39 0.75 -5.42 5.11
N PHE A 40 1.45 -4.60 5.89
CA PHE A 40 1.78 -4.92 7.28
C PHE A 40 0.52 -4.96 8.15
N SER A 41 -0.37 -3.97 8.02
CA SER A 41 -1.63 -3.96 8.80
C SER A 41 -2.58 -5.10 8.40
N SER A 42 -2.64 -5.43 7.11
CA SER A 42 -3.46 -6.53 6.58
C SER A 42 -2.94 -7.90 7.05
N LEU A 43 -1.63 -8.10 6.98
CA LEU A 43 -0.98 -9.32 7.47
C LEU A 43 -1.15 -9.47 8.97
N PHE A 44 -0.98 -8.38 9.73
CA PHE A 44 -1.18 -8.36 11.17
C PHE A 44 -2.61 -8.76 11.51
N MET A 45 -3.62 -8.11 10.92
CA MET A 45 -5.02 -8.41 11.20
C MET A 45 -5.42 -9.83 10.80
N GLY A 46 -4.88 -10.36 9.70
CA GLY A 46 -5.05 -11.76 9.31
C GLY A 46 -4.41 -12.76 10.29
N ALA A 47 -3.26 -12.41 10.88
CA ALA A 47 -2.59 -13.27 11.86
C ALA A 47 -3.30 -13.34 13.23
N PHE A 48 -4.15 -12.36 13.56
CA PHE A 48 -4.94 -12.25 14.80
C PHE A 48 -6.44 -12.54 14.60
N ASP A 49 -6.76 -13.36 13.59
CA ASP A 49 -8.08 -13.95 13.34
C ASP A 49 -9.22 -12.91 13.37
N PHE A 50 -8.97 -11.75 12.76
CA PHE A 50 -9.99 -10.72 12.61
C PHE A 50 -11.12 -11.19 11.70
N LYS A 51 -12.36 -10.90 12.11
CA LYS A 51 -13.52 -11.06 11.23
C LYS A 51 -13.32 -10.21 9.97
N PHE A 52 -13.30 -10.88 8.82
CA PHE A 52 -13.02 -10.26 7.53
C PHE A 52 -14.02 -9.16 7.16
N LEU A 53 -15.31 -9.37 7.42
CA LEU A 53 -16.37 -8.45 7.01
C LEU A 53 -16.27 -7.06 7.66
N PRO A 54 -16.20 -6.91 9.00
CA PRO A 54 -16.01 -5.61 9.62
C PRO A 54 -14.66 -4.99 9.25
N TYR A 55 -13.60 -5.82 9.12
CA TYR A 55 -12.30 -5.36 8.64
C TYR A 55 -12.42 -4.70 7.26
N LEU A 56 -13.08 -5.34 6.30
CA LEU A 56 -13.26 -4.86 4.93
C LEU A 56 -14.03 -3.53 4.91
N LEU A 57 -15.17 -3.47 5.59
CA LEU A 57 -16.01 -2.25 5.63
C LEU A 57 -15.24 -1.06 6.21
N LEU A 58 -14.53 -1.27 7.32
CA LEU A 58 -13.69 -0.23 7.93
C LEU A 58 -12.49 0.13 7.04
N SER A 59 -12.00 -0.81 6.22
CA SER A 59 -10.97 -0.53 5.21
C SER A 59 -11.46 0.49 4.21
N VAL A 60 -12.62 0.17 3.62
CA VAL A 60 -13.20 0.95 2.54
C VAL A 60 -13.55 2.33 3.07
N LEU A 61 -14.16 2.40 4.27
CA LEU A 61 -14.45 3.67 4.93
C LEU A 61 -13.18 4.46 5.28
N GLY A 62 -12.10 3.82 5.73
CA GLY A 62 -10.84 4.51 6.05
C GLY A 62 -10.11 5.06 4.82
N ILE A 63 -10.24 4.38 3.68
CA ILE A 63 -9.62 4.77 2.40
C ILE A 63 -10.50 5.76 1.63
N ALA A 64 -11.83 5.69 1.76
CA ALA A 64 -12.77 6.48 0.98
C ALA A 64 -12.54 8.00 1.04
N PRO A 65 -12.32 8.65 2.21
CA PRO A 65 -12.06 10.08 2.27
C PRO A 65 -10.84 10.50 1.44
N ARG A 66 -9.80 9.67 1.44
CA ARG A 66 -8.59 9.90 0.66
C ARG A 66 -8.91 9.84 -0.84
N VAL A 67 -9.63 8.80 -1.27
CA VAL A 67 -10.02 8.66 -2.68
C VAL A 67 -10.88 9.83 -3.12
N ILE A 68 -11.89 10.22 -2.32
CA ILE A 68 -12.75 11.37 -2.62
C ILE A 68 -11.93 12.66 -2.72
N ALA A 69 -11.02 12.91 -1.77
CA ALA A 69 -10.15 14.09 -1.81
C ALA A 69 -9.27 14.12 -3.06
N PHE A 70 -8.63 12.99 -3.41
CA PHE A 70 -7.83 12.92 -4.64
C PHE A 70 -8.66 13.05 -5.91
N THR A 71 -9.89 12.54 -5.93
CA THR A 71 -10.79 12.71 -7.07
C THR A 71 -11.16 14.17 -7.27
N ILE A 72 -11.56 14.88 -6.20
CA ILE A 72 -11.92 16.30 -6.28
C ILE A 72 -10.70 17.16 -6.66
N LEU A 73 -9.54 16.90 -6.04
CA LEU A 73 -8.30 17.60 -6.37
C LEU A 73 -7.86 17.32 -7.81
N GLY A 74 -8.02 16.08 -8.27
CA GLY A 74 -7.74 15.68 -9.64
C GLY A 74 -8.63 16.41 -10.64
N ASP A 75 -9.92 16.52 -10.34
CA ASP A 75 -10.90 17.26 -11.16
C ASP A 75 -10.48 18.72 -11.36
N GLY A 76 -10.12 19.41 -10.26
CA GLY A 76 -9.59 20.77 -10.35
C GLY A 76 -8.25 20.90 -11.09
N ILE A 77 -7.42 19.84 -11.11
CA ILE A 77 -6.19 19.83 -11.91
C ILE A 77 -6.50 19.69 -13.41
N TYR A 78 -7.57 18.99 -13.80
CA TYR A 78 -7.93 18.82 -15.21
C TYR A 78 -8.40 20.12 -15.87
N ASP A 79 -8.93 21.07 -15.11
CA ASP A 79 -9.23 22.43 -15.59
C ASP A 79 -7.94 23.20 -15.99
N LEU A 80 -6.82 22.93 -15.30
CA LEU A 80 -5.53 23.57 -15.57
C LEU A 80 -4.72 22.81 -16.63
N ILE A 81 -4.73 21.48 -16.57
CA ILE A 81 -3.99 20.59 -17.47
C ILE A 81 -4.99 19.65 -18.14
N PRO A 82 -5.38 19.92 -19.39
CA PRO A 82 -6.33 19.07 -20.10
C PRO A 82 -5.89 17.62 -20.10
N MET A 83 -6.85 16.71 -19.87
CA MET A 83 -6.61 15.27 -19.77
C MET A 83 -5.83 14.70 -20.96
N LYS A 84 -5.95 15.29 -22.16
CA LYS A 84 -5.16 14.92 -23.35
C LYS A 84 -3.65 14.98 -23.11
N TYR A 85 -3.15 15.97 -22.36
CA TYR A 85 -1.71 16.10 -22.10
C TYR A 85 -1.23 15.07 -21.07
N ILE A 86 -2.04 14.77 -20.05
CA ILE A 86 -1.72 13.73 -19.06
C ILE A 86 -1.69 12.36 -19.73
N VAL A 87 -2.67 12.05 -20.58
CA VAL A 87 -2.71 10.79 -21.33
C VAL A 87 -1.56 10.70 -22.34
N LEU A 88 -1.23 11.79 -23.04
CA LEU A 88 -0.09 11.83 -23.95
C LEU A 88 1.23 11.59 -23.22
N ALA A 89 1.43 12.24 -22.07
CA ALA A 89 2.60 12.04 -21.22
C ALA A 89 2.69 10.59 -20.73
N ALA A 90 1.58 10.00 -20.32
CA ALA A 90 1.53 8.60 -19.91
C ALA A 90 1.91 7.66 -21.07
N ILE A 91 1.36 7.86 -22.27
CA ILE A 91 1.70 7.07 -23.46
C ILE A 91 3.17 7.24 -23.84
N CYS A 92 3.69 8.47 -23.86
CA CYS A 92 5.10 8.76 -24.13
C CYS A 92 6.05 8.20 -23.06
N SER A 93 5.58 8.02 -21.82
CA SER A 93 6.41 7.42 -20.75
C SER A 93 6.67 5.92 -20.97
N ILE A 94 5.74 5.19 -21.62
CA ILE A 94 5.86 3.74 -21.87
C ILE A 94 7.13 3.39 -22.67
N PRO A 95 7.41 3.97 -23.85
CA PRO A 95 8.62 3.67 -24.60
C PRO A 95 9.89 4.06 -23.85
N ILE A 96 9.87 5.13 -23.04
CA ILE A 96 11.01 5.55 -22.22
C ILE A 96 11.31 4.49 -21.17
N VAL A 97 10.30 3.99 -20.46
CA VAL A 97 10.46 2.92 -19.47
C VAL A 97 10.98 1.64 -20.14
N ILE A 98 10.45 1.27 -21.30
CA ILE A 98 10.92 0.09 -22.07
C ILE A 98 12.39 0.28 -22.48
N ALA A 99 12.77 1.44 -23.00
CA ALA A 99 14.14 1.75 -23.38
C ALA A 99 15.10 1.64 -22.17
N VAL A 100 14.72 2.22 -21.02
CA VAL A 100 15.51 2.12 -19.77
C VAL A 100 15.65 0.68 -19.30
N LEU A 101 14.60 -0.14 -19.36
CA LEU A 101 14.65 -1.56 -19.00
C LEU A 101 15.54 -2.37 -19.96
N LEU A 102 15.49 -2.07 -21.27
CA LEU A 102 16.36 -2.70 -22.27
C LEU A 102 17.83 -2.32 -22.06
N ILE A 103 18.13 -1.03 -21.86
CA ILE A 103 19.49 -0.57 -21.57
C ILE A 103 20.02 -1.25 -20.30
N LYS A 104 19.22 -1.28 -19.22
CA LYS A 104 19.59 -2.00 -17.99
C LYS A 104 19.89 -3.47 -18.26
N LYS A 105 19.04 -4.17 -19.03
CA LYS A 105 19.28 -5.58 -19.40
C LYS A 105 20.57 -5.75 -20.22
N TYR A 106 20.84 -4.89 -21.20
CA TYR A 106 22.05 -4.98 -22.03
C TYR A 106 23.34 -4.65 -21.26
N VAL A 107 23.30 -3.64 -20.39
CA VAL A 107 24.44 -3.28 -19.53
C VAL A 107 24.73 -4.37 -18.49
N VAL A 108 23.68 -4.97 -17.89
CA VAL A 108 23.84 -6.10 -16.95
C VAL A 108 24.37 -7.35 -17.68
N LYS A 109 23.94 -7.61 -18.93
CA LYS A 109 24.45 -8.73 -19.73
C LYS A 109 25.93 -8.57 -20.10
N LYS A 110 26.40 -7.34 -20.36
CA LYS A 110 27.82 -7.04 -20.57
C LYS A 110 28.68 -7.13 -19.30
N LYS A 111 28.07 -7.04 -18.11
CA LYS A 111 28.75 -7.14 -16.81
C LYS A 111 28.90 -8.55 -16.27
N LYS A 112 28.55 -9.62 -16.99
CA LYS A 112 29.06 -10.97 -16.69
C LYS A 112 30.42 -11.10 -17.38
N PRO A 113 31.56 -10.95 -16.66
CA PRO A 113 32.83 -11.36 -17.20
C PRO A 113 32.76 -12.87 -17.41
N LYS A 114 33.41 -13.34 -18.46
CA LYS A 114 33.72 -14.75 -18.64
C LYS A 114 34.51 -15.20 -17.42
N GLU A 115 33.86 -15.96 -16.54
CA GLU A 115 34.56 -16.82 -15.59
C GLU A 115 34.56 -18.21 -16.21
N ASN A 116 35.76 -18.77 -16.28
CA ASN A 116 36.12 -20.11 -16.74
C ASN A 116 36.36 -20.25 -18.26
N GLU A 117 37.62 -20.04 -18.66
CA GLU A 117 38.47 -21.11 -19.21
C GLU A 117 39.91 -20.90 -18.71
#